data_AF-A0A3M1QF20-F1
#
_entry.id   AF-A0A3M1QF20-F1
#
_cell.length_a   1.000
_cell.length_b   1.000
_cell.length_c   1.000
_cell.angle_alpha   90.00
_cell.angle_beta   90.00
_cell.angle_gamma   90.00
#
_symmetry.space_group_name_H-M   'P 1'
#
loop_
_entity.id
_entity.type
_entity.pdbx_description
1 polymer ?
#
loop_
_entity_poly.entity_id
_entity_poly.type
_entity_poly.pdbx_seq_one_letter_code
_entity_poly.pdbx_strand_id
1 'polypeptide(L)'
;MKQRLKNSKMITSVLIVAIVVIAALATRFVADDDCSIAAWWTANEPVTDDFFDTTVIAMTAPVGVLEPLLRQMLDSQTRIAEADVAPCVADVHGNLLATMQQLTNGFNQRLQGNEDAAADRFRMAFNEFSKVTTVLNAHDVPFDNRLGEMLSQFFF
;
A
#
# COMPACT_ATOMS: atom_id res chain seq x y z
N MET A 1 -28.68 -29.77 40.44
CA MET A 1 -27.61 -30.07 39.46
C MET A 1 -27.30 -28.86 38.56
N LYS A 2 -26.60 -27.80 39.04
CA LYS A 2 -26.30 -26.61 38.20
C LYS A 2 -24.90 -25.97 38.38
N GLN A 3 -23.95 -26.62 39.07
CA GLN A 3 -22.62 -26.05 39.32
C GLN A 3 -21.47 -26.62 38.49
N ARG A 4 -21.60 -27.81 37.88
CA ARG A 4 -20.49 -28.45 37.15
C ARG A 4 -20.19 -27.87 35.76
N LEU A 5 -21.11 -27.09 35.17
CA LEU A 5 -20.94 -26.54 33.81
C LEU A 5 -20.25 -25.17 33.76
N LYS A 6 -20.05 -24.49 34.89
CA LYS A 6 -19.39 -23.16 34.91
C LYS A 6 -17.86 -23.25 34.84
N ASN A 7 -17.25 -24.30 35.41
CA ASN A 7 -15.79 -24.43 35.45
C ASN A 7 -15.18 -24.90 34.12
N SER A 8 -15.95 -25.59 33.27
CA SER A 8 -15.43 -26.03 31.97
C SER A 8 -15.23 -24.85 31.02
N LYS A 9 -16.03 -23.77 31.11
CA LYS A 9 -15.84 -22.58 30.27
C LYS A 9 -14.67 -21.71 30.74
N MET A 10 -14.31 -21.75 32.02
CA MET A 10 -13.25 -20.91 32.56
C MET A 10 -11.85 -21.46 32.22
N ILE A 11 -11.69 -22.79 32.17
CA ILE A 11 -10.41 -23.43 31.83
C ILE A 11 -10.16 -23.36 30.32
N THR A 12 -11.18 -23.54 29.47
CA THR A 12 -11.01 -23.45 28.01
C THR A 12 -10.64 -22.03 27.56
N SER A 13 -11.18 -20.98 28.20
CA SER A 13 -10.82 -19.59 27.85
C SER A 13 -9.39 -19.23 28.22
N VAL A 14 -8.85 -19.72 29.35
CA VAL A 14 -7.46 -19.44 29.74
C VAL A 14 -6.47 -20.21 28.86
N LEU A 15 -6.82 -21.43 28.45
CA LEU A 15 -5.98 -22.23 27.55
C LEU A 15 -5.85 -21.59 26.16
N ILE A 16 -6.94 -21.01 25.62
CA ILE A 16 -6.91 -20.32 24.32
C ILE A 16 -6.09 -19.03 24.40
N VAL A 17 -6.20 -18.25 25.47
CA VAL A 17 -5.38 -17.03 25.64
C VAL A 17 -3.91 -17.38 25.80
N ALA A 18 -3.55 -18.46 26.52
CA ALA A 18 -2.17 -18.90 26.63
C ALA A 18 -1.58 -19.37 25.29
N ILE A 19 -2.38 -20.05 24.44
CA ILE A 19 -1.94 -20.46 23.09
C ILE A 19 -1.83 -19.26 22.16
N VAL A 20 -2.74 -18.28 22.23
CA VAL A 20 -2.65 -17.04 21.44
C VAL A 20 -1.44 -16.20 21.87
N VAL A 21 -1.14 -16.14 23.17
CA VAL A 21 0.02 -15.42 23.71
C VAL A 21 1.32 -16.16 23.38
N ILE A 22 1.37 -17.50 23.37
CA ILE A 22 2.53 -18.26 22.93
C ILE A 22 2.71 -18.19 21.40
N ALA A 23 1.63 -18.17 20.61
CA ALA A 23 1.71 -17.90 19.17
C ALA A 23 2.17 -16.45 18.87
N ALA A 24 1.81 -15.49 19.74
CA ALA A 24 2.27 -14.11 19.64
C ALA A 24 3.68 -13.87 20.22
N LEU A 25 4.22 -14.79 21.03
CA LEU A 25 5.55 -14.69 21.64
C LEU A 25 6.58 -15.61 21.00
N ALA A 26 6.18 -16.67 20.28
CA ALA A 26 7.07 -17.56 19.54
C ALA A 26 7.45 -17.05 18.14
N THR A 27 6.87 -15.95 17.66
CA THR A 27 7.31 -15.27 16.43
C THR A 27 8.48 -14.32 16.66
N ARG A 28 8.93 -14.15 17.90
CA ARG A 28 10.14 -13.40 18.22
C ARG A 28 11.36 -14.30 18.04
N PHE A 29 11.70 -14.57 16.80
CA PHE A 29 12.99 -15.02 16.24
C PHE A 29 12.70 -15.62 14.86
N VAL A 30 12.21 -14.79 13.93
CA VAL A 30 12.46 -15.08 12.51
C VAL A 30 13.88 -14.62 12.28
N ALA A 31 14.77 -15.59 12.07
CA ALA A 31 16.12 -15.34 11.63
C ALA A 31 16.10 -14.48 10.35
N ASP A 32 17.13 -13.66 10.23
CA ASP A 32 17.39 -12.54 9.31
C ASP A 32 17.35 -12.83 7.78
N ASP A 33 16.65 -13.86 7.28
CA ASP A 33 16.88 -14.37 5.90
C ASP A 33 15.66 -14.39 4.93
N ASP A 34 14.42 -14.08 5.34
CA ASP A 34 13.23 -14.25 4.48
C ASP A 34 12.49 -12.94 4.14
N CYS A 35 13.24 -11.87 3.84
CA CYS A 35 12.63 -10.67 3.26
C CYS A 35 12.29 -10.92 1.78
N SER A 36 11.10 -11.47 1.52
CA SER A 36 10.60 -11.73 0.17
C SER A 36 9.75 -10.56 -0.32
N ILE A 37 10.27 -9.83 -1.33
CA ILE A 37 9.54 -8.75 -2.01
C ILE A 37 8.23 -9.28 -2.62
N ALA A 38 8.23 -10.50 -3.14
CA ALA A 38 7.03 -11.14 -3.69
C ALA A 38 5.95 -11.38 -2.62
N ALA A 39 6.36 -11.86 -1.44
CA ALA A 39 5.43 -12.09 -0.32
C ALA A 39 4.88 -10.77 0.22
N TRP A 40 5.73 -9.76 0.36
CA TRP A 40 5.31 -8.42 0.75
C TRP A 40 4.35 -7.80 -0.27
N TRP A 41 4.66 -7.90 -1.57
CA TRP A 41 3.80 -7.39 -2.65
C TRP A 41 2.42 -8.02 -2.60
N THR A 42 2.32 -9.35 -2.49
CA THR A 42 1.03 -10.07 -2.41
C THR A 42 0.13 -9.56 -1.28
N ALA A 43 0.70 -9.10 -0.16
CA ALA A 43 -0.06 -8.55 0.95
C ALA A 43 -0.50 -7.09 0.74
N ASN A 44 0.20 -6.32 -0.10
CA ASN A 44 -0.02 -4.89 -0.31
C ASN A 44 -0.72 -4.56 -1.64
N GLU A 45 -0.59 -5.42 -2.64
CA GLU A 45 -1.15 -5.31 -3.98
C GLU A 45 -2.62 -4.87 -3.97
N PRO A 46 -3.55 -5.45 -3.17
CA PRO A 46 -4.95 -5.05 -3.23
C PRO A 46 -5.19 -3.57 -2.91
N VAL A 47 -4.47 -3.03 -1.93
CA VAL A 47 -4.64 -1.62 -1.52
C VAL A 47 -3.94 -0.69 -2.53
N THR A 48 -2.86 -1.15 -3.16
CA THR A 48 -2.15 -0.42 -4.21
C THR A 48 -2.97 -0.37 -5.50
N ASP A 49 -3.58 -1.49 -5.89
CA ASP A 49 -4.44 -1.61 -7.07
C ASP A 49 -5.69 -0.76 -6.93
N ASP A 50 -6.38 -0.80 -5.78
CA ASP A 50 -7.54 0.06 -5.53
C ASP A 50 -7.19 1.54 -5.72
N PHE A 51 -6.01 1.97 -5.25
CA PHE A 51 -5.54 3.35 -5.41
C PHE A 51 -5.28 3.69 -6.88
N PHE A 52 -4.61 2.81 -7.62
CA PHE A 52 -4.30 3.04 -9.03
C PHE A 52 -5.53 2.97 -9.93
N ASP A 53 -6.47 2.06 -9.70
CA ASP A 53 -7.74 2.04 -10.42
C ASP A 53 -8.54 3.32 -10.17
N THR A 54 -8.61 3.78 -8.92
CA THR A 54 -9.24 5.07 -8.57
C THR A 54 -8.55 6.23 -9.28
N THR A 55 -7.22 6.22 -9.36
CA THR A 55 -6.42 7.23 -10.05
C THR A 55 -6.68 7.24 -11.56
N VAL A 56 -6.72 6.06 -12.19
CA VAL A 56 -7.02 5.92 -13.62
C VAL A 56 -8.41 6.46 -13.94
N ILE A 57 -9.41 6.10 -13.12
CA ILE A 57 -10.75 6.67 -13.22
C ILE A 57 -10.69 8.20 -13.07
N ALA A 58 -9.95 8.70 -12.08
CA ALA A 58 -9.86 10.13 -11.81
C ALA A 58 -9.22 10.94 -12.94
N MET A 59 -8.26 10.40 -13.66
CA MET A 59 -7.69 11.07 -14.82
C MET A 59 -8.68 11.21 -15.99
N THR A 60 -9.70 10.35 -16.03
CA THR A 60 -10.74 10.33 -17.07
C THR A 60 -12.06 10.99 -16.66
N ALA A 61 -12.21 11.39 -15.39
CA ALA A 61 -13.43 11.96 -14.81
C ALA A 61 -13.25 13.42 -14.33
N PRO A 62 -14.34 14.17 -14.04
CA PRO A 62 -14.25 15.53 -13.49
C PRO A 62 -13.57 15.54 -12.11
N VAL A 63 -12.51 16.36 -12.01
CA VAL A 63 -11.52 16.39 -10.91
C VAL A 63 -12.11 16.61 -9.51
N GLY A 64 -13.26 17.29 -9.39
CA GLY A 64 -13.80 17.85 -8.15
C GLY A 64 -14.15 16.88 -7.02
N VAL A 65 -14.28 15.58 -7.27
CA VAL A 65 -14.77 14.60 -6.28
C VAL A 65 -13.63 13.72 -5.72
N LEU A 66 -12.45 13.72 -6.34
CA LEU A 66 -11.53 12.59 -6.22
C LEU A 66 -10.28 12.87 -5.36
N GLU A 67 -9.90 14.13 -5.13
CA GLU A 67 -8.78 14.46 -4.23
C GLU A 67 -8.95 13.94 -2.79
N PRO A 68 -10.12 14.10 -2.14
CA PRO A 68 -10.30 13.60 -0.78
C PRO A 68 -10.20 12.07 -0.68
N LEU A 69 -10.68 11.37 -1.72
CA LEU A 69 -10.62 9.91 -1.79
C LEU A 69 -9.17 9.43 -1.95
N LEU A 70 -8.41 10.03 -2.88
CA LEU A 70 -7.00 9.71 -3.08
C LEU A 70 -6.17 10.00 -1.81
N ARG A 71 -6.45 11.10 -1.12
CA ARG A 71 -5.79 11.43 0.15
C ARG A 71 -6.10 10.41 1.25
N GLN A 72 -7.36 9.98 1.39
CA GLN A 72 -7.74 8.96 2.37
C GLN A 72 -7.01 7.63 2.13
N MET A 73 -6.85 7.25 0.86
CA MET A 73 -6.14 6.02 0.49
C MET A 73 -4.63 6.15 0.72
N LEU A 74 -4.03 7.31 0.43
CA LEU A 74 -2.64 7.63 0.75
C LEU A 74 -2.37 7.57 2.27
N ASP A 75 -3.28 8.09 3.08
CA ASP A 75 -3.17 8.02 4.55
C ASP A 75 -3.28 6.58 5.07
N SER A 76 -4.02 5.71 4.36
CA SER A 76 -4.07 4.28 4.67
C SER A 76 -2.74 3.60 4.39
N GLN A 77 -2.13 3.88 3.23
CA GLN A 77 -0.85 3.31 2.83
C GLN A 77 0.32 3.81 3.69
N THR A 78 0.32 5.09 4.04
CA THR A 78 1.34 5.67 4.94
C THR A 78 1.33 4.98 6.31
N ARG A 79 0.14 4.68 6.85
CA ARG A 79 0.02 3.95 8.12
C ARG A 79 0.52 2.51 8.04
N ILE A 80 0.38 1.86 6.88
CA ILE A 80 0.96 0.53 6.65
C ILE A 80 2.50 0.62 6.64
N ALA A 81 3.07 1.71 6.12
CA ALA A 81 4.51 1.95 6.12
C ALA A 81 5.11 2.22 7.50
N GLU A 82 4.35 2.79 8.41
CA GLU A 82 4.78 3.04 9.79
C GLU A 82 4.76 1.77 10.65
N ALA A 83 4.21 0.66 10.15
CA ALA A 83 3.95 -0.57 10.92
C ALA A 83 5.07 -1.63 10.87
N ASP A 84 6.32 -1.26 10.53
CA ASP A 84 7.52 -2.11 10.41
C ASP A 84 7.75 -2.68 8.99
N VAL A 85 8.35 -1.85 8.13
CA VAL A 85 8.73 -2.22 6.75
C VAL A 85 10.12 -2.82 6.77
N ALA A 86 10.24 -4.08 6.37
CA ALA A 86 11.52 -4.76 6.30
C ALA A 86 12.48 -4.05 5.31
N PRO A 87 13.80 -4.02 5.58
CA PRO A 87 14.75 -3.24 4.76
C PRO A 87 14.74 -3.56 3.26
N CYS A 88 14.52 -4.82 2.86
CA CYS A 88 14.55 -5.20 1.45
C CYS A 88 13.36 -4.64 0.63
N VAL A 89 12.27 -4.27 1.30
CA VAL A 89 11.07 -3.69 0.66
C VAL A 89 10.96 -2.18 0.91
N ALA A 90 11.85 -1.59 1.70
CA ALA A 90 11.82 -0.18 2.06
C ALA A 90 11.88 0.74 0.82
N ASP A 91 12.75 0.43 -0.14
CA ASP A 91 12.88 1.23 -1.36
C ASP A 91 11.65 1.11 -2.26
N VAL A 92 11.10 -0.10 -2.45
CA VAL A 92 9.89 -0.34 -3.25
C VAL A 92 8.71 0.40 -2.61
N HIS A 93 8.54 0.25 -1.31
CA HIS A 93 7.46 0.89 -0.58
C HIS A 93 7.59 2.42 -0.58
N GLY A 94 8.79 2.96 -0.35
CA GLY A 94 9.05 4.40 -0.40
C GLY A 94 8.72 5.01 -1.76
N ASN A 95 9.11 4.35 -2.85
CA ASN A 95 8.80 4.79 -4.20
C ASN A 95 7.29 4.69 -4.53
N LEU A 96 6.59 3.68 -4.00
CA LEU A 96 5.13 3.58 -4.10
C LEU A 96 4.42 4.74 -3.38
N LEU A 97 4.79 5.02 -2.14
CA LEU A 97 4.24 6.16 -1.39
C LEU A 97 4.52 7.48 -2.11
N ALA A 98 5.74 7.66 -2.60
CA ALA A 98 6.11 8.84 -3.37
C ALA A 98 5.25 8.97 -4.64
N THR A 99 5.01 7.88 -5.36
CA THR A 99 4.10 7.85 -6.52
C THR A 99 2.70 8.34 -6.13
N MET A 100 2.09 7.73 -5.11
CA MET A 100 0.74 8.05 -4.65
C MET A 100 0.62 9.51 -4.15
N GLN A 101 1.66 10.00 -3.48
CA GLN A 101 1.75 11.38 -3.02
C GLN A 101 1.79 12.36 -4.20
N GLN A 102 2.64 12.11 -5.21
CA GLN A 102 2.74 12.99 -6.37
C GLN A 102 1.44 12.97 -7.20
N LEU A 103 0.76 11.84 -7.31
CA LEU A 103 -0.56 11.75 -7.94
C LEU A 103 -1.58 12.63 -7.23
N THR A 104 -1.72 12.47 -5.90
CA THR A 104 -2.62 13.28 -5.08
C THR A 104 -2.31 14.78 -5.23
N ASN A 105 -1.04 15.14 -5.20
CA ASN A 105 -0.59 16.53 -5.39
C ASN A 105 -0.93 17.06 -6.79
N GLY A 106 -0.76 16.25 -7.84
CA GLY A 106 -1.08 16.63 -9.21
C GLY A 106 -2.57 16.92 -9.40
N PHE A 107 -3.45 16.08 -8.85
CA PHE A 107 -4.89 16.35 -8.85
C PHE A 107 -5.25 17.63 -8.11
N ASN A 108 -4.62 17.91 -6.96
CA ASN A 108 -4.83 19.16 -6.24
C ASN A 108 -4.37 20.40 -7.05
N GLN A 109 -3.23 20.33 -7.76
CA GLN A 109 -2.81 21.41 -8.67
C GLN A 109 -3.82 21.63 -9.80
N ARG A 110 -4.35 20.55 -10.37
CA ARG A 110 -5.38 20.60 -11.41
C ARG A 110 -6.69 21.22 -10.92
N LEU A 111 -7.13 20.89 -9.70
CA LEU A 111 -8.29 21.53 -9.04
C LEU A 111 -8.11 23.03 -8.88
N GLN A 112 -6.88 23.48 -8.66
CA GLN A 112 -6.53 24.89 -8.53
C GLN A 112 -6.36 25.58 -9.90
N GLY A 113 -6.56 24.86 -11.01
CA GLY A 113 -6.39 25.37 -12.37
C GLY A 113 -4.92 25.52 -12.80
N ASN A 114 -3.97 24.94 -12.07
CA ASN A 114 -2.55 24.99 -12.37
C ASN A 114 -2.12 23.71 -13.11
N GLU A 115 -2.47 23.65 -14.40
CA GLU A 115 -2.23 22.47 -15.25
C GLU A 115 -0.72 22.16 -15.42
N ASP A 116 0.14 23.17 -15.51
CA ASP A 116 1.59 22.97 -15.65
C ASP A 116 2.18 22.32 -14.39
N ALA A 117 1.82 22.83 -13.20
CA ALA A 117 2.26 22.22 -11.95
C ALA A 117 1.65 20.83 -11.75
N ALA A 118 0.42 20.58 -12.23
CA ALA A 118 -0.18 19.25 -12.21
C ALA A 118 0.61 18.27 -13.07
N ALA A 119 0.96 18.66 -14.31
CA ALA A 119 1.76 17.85 -15.22
C ALA A 119 3.14 17.52 -14.65
N ASP A 120 3.81 18.49 -14.01
CA ASP A 120 5.10 18.24 -13.35
C ASP A 120 4.97 17.23 -12.20
N ARG A 121 3.89 17.27 -11.43
CA ARG A 121 3.61 16.28 -10.39
C ARG A 121 3.34 14.89 -10.97
N PHE A 122 2.56 14.80 -12.04
CA PHE A 122 2.34 13.53 -12.74
C PHE A 122 3.64 12.97 -13.36
N ARG A 123 4.56 13.83 -13.81
CA ARG A 123 5.90 13.43 -14.22
C ARG A 123 6.72 12.82 -13.09
N MET A 124 6.73 13.48 -11.93
CA MET A 124 7.40 12.93 -10.75
C MET A 124 6.78 11.60 -10.33
N ALA A 125 5.44 11.49 -10.34
CA ALA A 125 4.75 10.23 -10.05
C ALA A 125 5.20 9.10 -10.98
N PHE A 126 5.27 9.34 -12.29
CA PHE A 126 5.74 8.34 -13.25
C PHE A 126 7.18 7.88 -12.99
N ASN A 127 8.07 8.82 -12.65
CA ASN A 127 9.46 8.50 -12.36
C ASN A 127 9.59 7.59 -11.13
N GLU A 128 8.83 7.87 -10.07
CA GLU A 128 8.82 7.02 -8.88
C GLU A 128 8.18 5.66 -9.17
N PHE A 129 7.07 5.63 -9.90
CA PHE A 129 6.39 4.41 -10.32
C PHE A 129 7.30 3.51 -11.15
N SER A 130 8.08 4.08 -12.06
CA SER A 130 9.03 3.34 -12.90
C SER A 130 10.16 2.67 -12.10
N LYS A 131 10.54 3.23 -10.94
CA LYS A 131 11.49 2.56 -10.03
C LYS A 131 10.84 1.35 -9.37
N VAL A 132 9.57 1.46 -8.97
CA VAL A 132 8.79 0.36 -8.40
C VAL A 132 8.69 -0.79 -9.41
N THR A 133 8.26 -0.50 -10.65
CA THR A 133 8.13 -1.52 -11.71
C THR A 133 9.46 -2.22 -11.96
N THR A 134 10.57 -1.48 -11.99
CA THR A 134 11.92 -2.04 -12.21
C THR A 134 12.29 -3.04 -11.12
N VAL A 135 12.07 -2.70 -9.85
CA VAL A 135 12.40 -3.61 -8.75
C VAL A 135 11.47 -4.81 -8.75
N LEU A 136 10.15 -4.63 -8.87
CA LEU A 136 9.20 -5.75 -8.91
C LEU A 136 9.51 -6.73 -10.05
N ASN A 137 9.82 -6.22 -11.24
CA ASN A 137 10.22 -7.05 -12.39
C ASN A 137 11.54 -7.79 -12.13
N ALA A 138 12.52 -7.16 -11.47
CA ALA A 138 13.78 -7.82 -11.13
C ALA A 138 13.62 -8.96 -10.11
N HIS A 139 12.47 -9.02 -9.42
CA HIS A 139 12.10 -10.04 -8.46
C HIS A 139 10.97 -10.96 -8.95
N ASP A 140 10.69 -10.98 -10.27
CA ASP A 140 9.65 -11.79 -10.91
C ASP A 140 8.24 -11.59 -10.32
N VAL A 141 7.99 -10.39 -9.77
CA VAL A 141 6.69 -10.02 -9.20
C VAL A 141 5.82 -9.42 -10.30
N PRO A 142 4.64 -10.00 -10.61
CA PRO A 142 3.73 -9.41 -11.59
C PRO A 142 3.24 -8.05 -11.08
N PHE A 143 3.28 -7.05 -11.95
CA PHE A 143 2.83 -5.71 -11.63
C PHE A 143 2.08 -5.08 -12.79
N ASP A 144 0.91 -4.52 -12.50
CA ASP A 144 0.07 -3.87 -13.49
C ASP A 144 0.64 -2.50 -13.89
N ASN A 145 1.00 -2.35 -15.16
CA ASN A 145 1.63 -1.14 -15.68
C ASN A 145 0.63 -0.12 -16.28
N ARG A 146 -0.68 -0.34 -16.17
CA ARG A 146 -1.72 0.58 -16.71
C ARG A 146 -1.53 2.03 -16.23
N LEU A 147 -1.17 2.23 -14.96
CA LEU A 147 -0.87 3.56 -14.43
C LEU A 147 0.33 4.19 -15.15
N GLY A 148 1.40 3.43 -15.36
CA GLY A 148 2.59 3.90 -16.07
C GLY A 148 2.27 4.30 -17.51
N GLU A 149 1.49 3.48 -18.21
CA GLU A 149 1.02 3.76 -19.58
C GLU A 149 0.17 5.03 -19.64
N MET A 150 -0.75 5.22 -18.70
CA MET A 150 -1.57 6.43 -18.63
C MET A 150 -0.74 7.67 -18.32
N LEU A 151 0.15 7.59 -17.31
CA LEU A 151 1.00 8.73 -16.93
C LEU A 151 1.98 9.11 -18.04
N SER A 152 2.36 8.15 -18.90
CA SER A 152 3.23 8.42 -20.05
C SER A 152 2.66 9.45 -21.04
N GLN A 153 1.33 9.63 -21.06
CA GLN A 153 0.64 10.59 -21.92
C GLN A 153 0.93 12.05 -21.57
N PHE A 154 1.47 12.34 -20.38
CA PHE A 154 1.85 13.70 -19.97
C PHE A 154 3.26 14.11 -20.45
N PHE A 155 3.94 13.25 -21.23
CA PHE A 155 5.30 13.49 -21.71
C PHE A 155 5.39 13.71 -23.23
N PHE A 156 4.29 13.58 -23.97
CA PHE A 156 4.23 13.68 -25.43
C PHE A 156 3.16 14.66 -25.91
#